data_AF-A0A349DJA3-F1
#
_entry.id   AF-A0A349DJA3-F1
#
_cell.length_a   1.000
_cell.length_b   1.000
_cell.length_c   1.000
_cell.angle_alpha   90.00
_cell.angle_beta   90.00
_cell.angle_gamma   90.00
#
_symmetry.space_group_name_H-M   'P 1'
#
loop_
_entity.id
_entity.type
_entity.pdbx_description
1 polymer ?
#
loop_
_entity_poly.entity_id
_entity_poly.type
_entity_poly.pdbx_seq_one_letter_code
_entity_poly.pdbx_strand_id
1 'polypeptide(L)' 'MKKTILIIALLCTKVCFGQAQITAKIDQYIQDLMQKQGIPGVALAIVKDNKILHKKKLWLCKPRTSGACK' A
#
# COMPACT_ATOMS: atom_id res chain seq x y z
N MET A 1 24.61 -19.52 24.86
CA MET A 1 24.56 -18.59 23.70
C MET A 1 23.62 -19.03 22.57
N LYS A 2 23.00 -20.23 22.61
CA LYS A 2 22.09 -20.71 21.53
C LYS A 2 20.64 -20.20 21.66
N LYS A 3 20.15 -19.94 22.88
CA LYS A 3 18.77 -19.49 23.15
C LYS A 3 18.49 -18.04 22.73
N THR A 4 19.50 -17.16 22.74
CA THR A 4 19.31 -15.72 22.46
C THR A 4 19.00 -15.45 20.98
N ILE A 5 19.51 -16.29 20.07
CA ILE A 5 19.30 -16.16 18.61
C ILE A 5 17.83 -16.38 18.24
N LEU A 6 17.13 -17.27 18.95
CA LEU A 6 15.75 -17.63 18.66
C LEU A 6 14.75 -16.49 18.98
N ILE A 7 15.07 -15.68 19.98
CA ILE A 7 14.24 -14.54 20.40
C ILE A 7 14.36 -13.38 19.40
N ILE A 8 15.56 -13.15 18.86
CA ILE A 8 15.81 -12.11 17.84
C ILE A 8 15.10 -12.44 16.53
N ALA A 9 15.11 -13.72 16.12
CA ALA A 9 14.38 -14.17 14.94
C ALA A 9 12.86 -13.95 15.05
N LEU A 10 12.29 -14.15 16.25
CA LEU A 10 10.85 -13.96 16.48
C LEU A 10 10.44 -12.49 16.41
N LEU A 11 11.28 -11.56 16.89
CA LEU A 11 10.99 -10.12 16.87
C LEU A 11 11.03 -9.53 15.44
N CYS A 12 11.90 -10.04 14.57
CA CYS A 12 12.00 -9.58 13.17
C CYS A 12 10.74 -9.87 12.35
N THR A 13 10.02 -10.96 12.64
CA THR A 13 8.80 -11.30 11.87
C THR A 13 7.69 -10.28 12.07
N LYS A 14 7.53 -9.75 13.29
CA LYS A 14 6.46 -8.79 13.65
C LYS A 14 6.57 -7.46 12.89
N VAL A 15 7.79 -7.00 12.59
CA VAL A 15 8.02 -5.70 11.93
C VAL A 15 7.60 -5.73 10.46
N CYS A 16 7.75 -6.89 9.79
CA CYS A 16 7.46 -7.00 8.37
C CYS A 16 5.94 -7.09 8.09
N PHE A 17 5.16 -7.76 8.95
CA PHE A 17 3.71 -7.92 8.75
C PHE A 17 2.92 -6.61 8.86
N GLY A 18 3.39 -5.64 9.67
CA GLY A 18 2.68 -4.36 9.84
C GLY A 18 2.67 -3.49 8.58
N GLN A 19 3.73 -3.54 7.77
CA GLN A 19 3.89 -2.66 6.61
C GLN A 19 2.97 -3.05 5.44
N ALA A 20 2.73 -4.36 5.24
CA ALA A 20 1.82 -4.86 4.22
C ALA A 20 0.36 -4.47 4.51
N GLN A 21 -0.07 -4.57 5.77
CA GLN A 21 -1.43 -4.22 6.17
C GLN A 21 -1.72 -2.72 6.03
N ILE A 22 -0.76 -1.87 6.38
CA ILE A 22 -0.87 -0.41 6.24
C ILE A 22 -1.00 -0.02 4.76
N THR A 23 -0.17 -0.63 3.90
CA THR A 23 -0.21 -0.41 2.45
C THR A 23 -1.58 -0.74 1.85
N ALA A 24 -2.17 -1.88 2.21
CA ALA A 24 -3.49 -2.28 1.71
C ALA A 24 -4.60 -1.29 2.11
N LYS A 25 -4.57 -0.79 3.35
CA LYS A 25 -5.56 0.21 3.81
C LYS A 25 -5.44 1.54 3.07
N ILE A 26 -4.22 2.00 2.82
CA ILE A 26 -3.97 3.23 2.04
C ILE A 26 -4.53 3.07 0.63
N ASP A 27 -4.22 1.96 -0.03
CA ASP A 27 -4.69 1.69 -1.39
C ASP A 27 -6.22 1.70 -1.48
N GLN A 28 -6.90 1.01 -0.54
CA GLN A 28 -8.37 0.97 -0.49
C GLN A 28 -8.98 2.36 -0.26
N TYR A 29 -8.42 3.14 0.66
CA TYR A 29 -8.89 4.50 0.94
C TYR A 29 -8.75 5.43 -0.26
N ILE A 30 -7.58 5.41 -0.91
CA ILE A 30 -7.33 6.23 -2.10
C ILE A 30 -8.24 5.80 -3.25
N GLN A 31 -8.44 4.51 -3.45
CA GLN A 31 -9.32 4.00 -4.49
C GLN A 31 -10.78 4.43 -4.29
N ASP A 32 -11.30 4.36 -3.06
CA ASP A 32 -12.65 4.83 -2.72
C ASP A 32 -12.80 6.35 -2.94
N LEU A 33 -11.81 7.14 -2.51
CA LEU A 33 -11.78 8.58 -2.78
C LEU A 33 -11.73 8.91 -4.26
N MET A 34 -10.88 8.23 -5.03
CA MET A 34 -10.79 8.41 -6.48
C MET A 34 -12.15 8.15 -7.13
N GLN A 35 -12.83 7.07 -6.73
CA GLN A 35 -14.16 6.73 -7.26
C GLN A 35 -15.20 7.80 -6.94
N LYS A 36 -15.25 8.26 -5.69
CA LYS A 36 -16.19 9.29 -5.21
C LYS A 36 -15.98 10.64 -5.88
N GLN A 37 -14.72 11.04 -6.08
CA GLN A 37 -14.36 12.34 -6.64
C GLN A 37 -14.19 12.32 -8.17
N GLY A 38 -14.28 11.15 -8.80
CA GLY A 38 -14.09 10.99 -10.24
C GLY A 38 -12.65 11.25 -10.70
N ILE A 39 -11.66 11.03 -9.84
CA ILE A 39 -10.24 11.26 -10.16
C ILE A 39 -9.72 10.08 -11.01
N PRO A 40 -9.29 10.29 -12.26
CA PRO A 40 -8.91 9.21 -13.16
C PRO A 40 -7.57 8.53 -12.80
N GLY A 41 -6.68 9.23 -12.08
CA GLY A 41 -5.37 8.70 -11.70
C GLY A 41 -4.70 9.53 -10.61
N VAL A 42 -3.94 8.86 -9.73
CA VAL A 42 -3.21 9.45 -8.61
C VAL A 42 -1.85 8.79 -8.49
N ALA A 43 -0.79 9.59 -8.32
CA ALA A 43 0.52 9.12 -7.89
C ALA A 43 0.75 9.55 -6.44
N LEU A 44 1.01 8.60 -5.54
CA LEU A 44 1.17 8.84 -4.11
C LEU A 44 2.51 8.28 -3.61
N ALA A 45 3.18 9.04 -2.76
CA ALA A 45 4.31 8.59 -1.97
C ALA A 45 4.13 9.02 -0.51
N ILE A 46 4.34 8.09 0.42
CA ILE A 46 4.27 8.35 1.87
C ILE A 46 5.67 8.18 2.43
N VAL A 47 6.16 9.25 3.05
CA VAL A 47 7.47 9.30 3.70
C VAL A 47 7.25 9.47 5.19
N LYS A 48 7.90 8.62 5.98
CA LYS A 48 7.93 8.71 7.45
C LYS A 48 9.35 8.41 7.92
N ASP A 49 9.87 9.18 8.87
CA ASP A 49 11.21 8.99 9.44
C ASP A 49 12.30 8.90 8.34
N ASN A 50 12.21 9.78 7.34
CA ASN A 50 13.05 9.80 6.13
C ASN A 50 13.04 8.52 5.29
N LYS A 51 12.11 7.58 5.54
CA LYS A 51 11.94 6.35 4.77
C LYS A 51 10.66 6.43 3.94
N ILE A 52 10.75 6.00 2.69
CA ILE A 52 9.58 5.83 1.82
C ILE A 52 8.86 4.57 2.29
N LEU A 53 7.70 4.75 2.93
CA LEU A 53 6.88 3.64 3.42
C LEU A 53 5.98 3.03 2.33
N HIS A 54 5.52 3.88 1.40
CA HIS A 54 4.60 3.49 0.35
C HIS A 54 4.83 4.39 -0.88
N LYS A 55 4.86 3.80 -2.07
CA LYS A 55 4.96 4.52 -3.35
C LYS A 55 4.16 3.77 -4.39
N LYS A 56 3.11 4.39 -4.92
CA LYS A 56 2.22 3.74 -5.90
C LYS A 56 1.60 4.73 -6.87
N LYS A 57 1.32 4.26 -8.08
CA LYS A 57 0.49 4.94 -9.07
C LYS A 57 -0.81 4.15 -9.18
N LEU A 58 -1.95 4.80 -8.90
CA LEU A 58 -3.28 4.24 -9.06
C LEU A 58 -3.97 4.91 -10.24
N TRP A 59 -4.73 4.11 -10.98
CA TRP A 59 -5.53 4.57 -12.12
C TRP A 59 -6.92 3.97 -11.99
N LEU A 60 -7.96 4.78 -12.18
CA LEU A 60 -9.31 4.26 -12.35
C LEU A 60 -9.52 3.86 -13.80
N CYS A 61 -9.62 2.56 -14.06
CA CYS A 61 -10.30 2.07 -15.26
C CYS A 61 -11.80 2.36 -15.09
N LYS A 62 -12.26 3.52 -15.56
CA LYS A 62 -13.70 3.68 -15.83
C LYS A 62 -14.02 2.77 -17.02
N PRO A 63 -15.05 1.90 -16.96
CA PRO A 63 -15.59 1.36 -18.19
C PRO A 63 -16.10 2.57 -18.98
N ARG A 64 -15.37 2.94 -20.04
CA ARG A 64 -15.94 3.73 -21.11
C ARG A 64 -17.22 2.98 -21.49
N THR A 65 -18.33 3.68 -21.69
CA THR A 65 -19.60 3.14 -22.20
C THR A 65 -19.47 2.51 -23.60
N SER A 66 -18.26 2.16 -24.01
CA SER A 66 -17.84 1.44 -25.20
C SER A 66 -16.49 0.81 -24.82
N GLY A 67 -16.47 -0.50 -24.61
CA GLY A 67 -15.48 -1.20 -23.79
C GLY A 67 -14.00 -0.99 -24.13
N ALA A 68 -13.17 -1.06 -23.08
CA ALA A 68 -11.84 -1.68 -23.05
C ALA A 68 -11.13 -1.28 -21.74
N CYS A 69 -10.91 -2.24 -20.84
CA CYS A 69 -9.63 -2.36 -20.14
C CYS A 69 -9.24 -3.83 -20.34
N LYS A 70 -8.25 -4.08 -21.21
CA LYS A 70 -7.59 -5.38 -21.38
C LYS A 70 -6.16 -5.22 -20.88
#